data_AF-A0A8D8WML0-F1
#
_entry.id   AF-A0A8D8WML0-F1
#
_cell.length_a   1.000
_cell.length_b   1.000
_cell.length_c   1.000
_cell.angle_alpha   90.00
_cell.angle_beta   90.00
_cell.angle_gamma   90.00
#
_symmetry.space_group_name_H-M   'P 1'
#
loop_
_entity.id
_entity.type
_entity.pdbx_description
1 polymer ?
#
loop_
_entity_poly.entity_id
_entity_poly.type
_entity_poly.pdbx_seq_one_letter_code
_entity_poly.pdbx_strand_id
1 'polypeptide(L)'
;MKSTEYKATDDAAVQANNTLDEEEEEDEVEGFNFQRLRELYPDQVPSLVKLKTALLESTNEMAPLKVWQFQDLSQQAAQRILDAPHEDQLRTLVHIAQNFPVQARSLVSVKVSAEFRKELKHNQDQFINSLSLGVSEAALYMNGLYFDVDLIDVGKLLDTVRHELRVMQGLFSIGITDESLQKLLSLDLSPSSKTEYGLDIRDSAVQWINDIEKDGKYTRWSFSLMDLLRPTFPGMLRNIRRNLYSLVIICNPAHSASIPLLKLVESFYVHSAPLRIGLVFNVHP
;
A
#
# COMPACT_ATOMS: atom_id res chain seq x y z
N MET A 1 -12.25 -20.04 -7.54
CA MET A 1 -11.79 -21.38 -7.98
C MET A 1 -11.27 -22.14 -6.77
N LYS A 2 -11.79 -23.35 -6.50
CA LYS A 2 -11.44 -24.13 -5.28
C LYS A 2 -10.16 -24.97 -5.43
N SER A 3 -9.62 -25.04 -6.65
CA SER A 3 -8.36 -25.69 -7.00
C SER A 3 -7.51 -24.73 -7.82
N THR A 4 -6.78 -23.84 -7.15
CA THR A 4 -5.75 -22.97 -7.76
C THR A 4 -4.35 -23.44 -7.39
N GLU A 5 -4.20 -24.71 -7.03
CA GLU A 5 -2.91 -25.39 -7.02
C GLU A 5 -2.48 -25.53 -8.50
N TYR A 6 -2.08 -24.42 -9.09
CA TYR A 6 -1.45 -24.37 -10.40
C TYR A 6 -0.08 -25.03 -10.24
N LYS A 7 -0.05 -26.35 -10.44
CA LYS A 7 1.18 -27.05 -10.78
C LYS A 7 1.72 -26.34 -12.03
N ALA A 8 2.85 -25.67 -11.89
CA ALA A 8 3.76 -25.49 -13.00
C ALA A 8 4.19 -26.91 -13.43
N THR A 9 3.41 -27.53 -14.30
CA THR A 9 3.68 -28.87 -14.80
C THR A 9 4.82 -28.76 -15.81
N ASP A 10 5.94 -29.39 -15.48
CA ASP A 10 7.01 -29.70 -16.42
C ASP A 10 6.45 -30.42 -17.66
N ASP A 11 7.04 -30.11 -18.82
CA ASP A 11 6.61 -30.41 -20.20
C ASP A 11 6.53 -31.93 -20.54
N ALA A 12 5.66 -32.70 -19.87
CA ALA A 12 5.41 -34.11 -20.22
C ALA A 12 3.91 -34.42 -20.42
N ALA A 13 3.51 -34.30 -21.69
CA ALA A 13 2.34 -34.86 -22.39
C ALA A 13 1.14 -35.36 -21.56
N VAL A 14 -0.02 -34.72 -21.75
CA VAL A 14 -1.33 -35.28 -21.38
C VAL A 14 -2.27 -35.16 -22.58
N GLN A 15 -2.78 -36.29 -23.05
CA GLN A 15 -3.91 -36.41 -23.99
C GLN A 15 -5.12 -36.89 -23.19
N ALA A 16 -6.29 -36.23 -23.30
CA ALA A 16 -7.56 -36.86 -22.95
C ALA A 16 -8.80 -36.13 -23.53
N ASN A 17 -9.46 -36.84 -24.46
CA ASN A 17 -10.91 -37.03 -24.70
C ASN A 17 -11.93 -35.93 -24.34
N ASN A 18 -12.59 -35.46 -25.40
CA ASN A 18 -13.73 -34.55 -25.45
C ASN A 18 -15.07 -35.22 -25.10
N THR A 19 -15.89 -34.50 -24.34
CA THR A 19 -17.31 -34.23 -24.65
C THR A 19 -17.71 -32.95 -23.92
N LEU A 20 -18.33 -31.97 -24.61
CA LEU A 20 -19.62 -31.36 -24.27
C LEU A 20 -19.88 -30.07 -25.08
N ASP A 21 -21.10 -30.05 -25.62
CA ASP A 21 -22.11 -28.99 -25.72
C ASP A 21 -21.77 -27.58 -26.23
N GLU A 22 -22.56 -27.22 -27.25
CA GLU A 22 -22.62 -25.99 -28.02
C GLU A 22 -23.26 -24.85 -27.19
N GLU A 23 -22.59 -23.71 -27.05
CA GLU A 23 -23.27 -22.42 -26.86
C GLU A 23 -22.40 -21.22 -27.30
N GLU A 24 -23.04 -20.40 -28.13
CA GLU A 24 -22.81 -19.00 -28.49
C GLU A 24 -21.62 -18.61 -29.40
N GLU A 25 -21.99 -18.11 -30.59
CA GLU A 25 -21.11 -17.72 -31.68
C GLU A 25 -20.32 -16.44 -31.38
N GLU A 26 -19.06 -16.56 -30.94
CA GLU A 26 -18.09 -15.47 -31.09
C GLU A 26 -17.47 -15.52 -32.50
N ASP A 27 -17.55 -14.38 -33.23
CA ASP A 27 -17.11 -14.25 -34.63
C ASP A 27 -15.65 -13.79 -34.81
N GLU A 28 -14.96 -13.45 -33.70
CA GLU A 28 -13.52 -13.18 -33.66
C GLU A 28 -12.81 -14.16 -32.73
N VAL A 29 -12.07 -15.11 -33.30
CA VAL A 29 -11.31 -16.13 -32.54
C VAL A 29 -9.82 -15.97 -32.86
N GLU A 30 -8.99 -15.81 -31.83
CA GLU A 30 -7.52 -15.61 -31.91
C GLU A 30 -7.04 -14.54 -32.93
N GLY A 31 -7.80 -13.46 -33.12
CA GLY A 31 -7.43 -12.37 -34.03
C GLY A 31 -7.75 -12.64 -35.52
N PHE A 32 -8.45 -13.74 -35.81
CA PHE A 32 -9.03 -14.01 -37.12
C PHE A 32 -10.49 -13.53 -37.16
N ASN A 33 -10.79 -12.64 -38.09
CA ASN A 33 -12.16 -12.24 -38.38
C ASN A 33 -12.79 -13.24 -39.36
N PHE A 34 -13.59 -14.17 -38.83
CA PHE A 34 -14.18 -15.26 -39.61
C PHE A 34 -15.28 -14.79 -40.57
N GLN A 35 -15.79 -13.57 -40.42
CA GLN A 35 -16.70 -12.95 -41.39
C GLN A 35 -15.94 -12.60 -42.67
N ARG A 36 -14.79 -11.93 -42.54
CA ARG A 36 -13.95 -11.55 -43.70
C ARG A 36 -13.31 -12.76 -44.39
N LEU A 37 -12.97 -13.81 -43.64
CA LEU A 37 -12.42 -15.05 -44.20
C LEU A 37 -13.44 -15.86 -44.98
N ARG A 38 -14.71 -15.86 -44.55
CA ARG A 38 -15.84 -16.48 -45.28
C ARG A 38 -16.13 -15.76 -46.61
N GLU A 39 -15.96 -14.43 -46.65
CA GLU A 39 -16.11 -13.64 -47.88
C GLU A 39 -14.96 -13.86 -48.89
N LEU A 40 -13.73 -14.04 -48.41
CA LEU A 40 -12.53 -14.16 -49.26
C LEU A 40 -12.32 -15.57 -49.84
N TYR A 41 -12.82 -16.61 -49.17
CA TYR A 41 -12.68 -18.01 -49.62
C TYR A 41 -14.00 -18.79 -49.57
N PRO A 42 -14.92 -18.57 -50.54
CA PRO A 42 -16.23 -19.22 -50.59
C PRO A 42 -16.17 -20.76 -50.75
N ASP A 43 -15.10 -21.26 -51.37
CA ASP A 43 -14.95 -22.71 -51.67
C ASP A 43 -14.38 -23.51 -50.48
N GLN A 44 -13.87 -22.85 -49.43
CA GLN A 44 -13.19 -23.50 -48.29
C GLN A 44 -13.90 -23.27 -46.95
N VAL A 45 -15.18 -22.87 -46.98
CA VAL A 45 -16.06 -22.80 -45.80
C VAL A 45 -15.95 -24.03 -44.87
N PRO A 46 -15.95 -25.30 -45.35
CA PRO A 46 -15.82 -26.45 -44.44
C PRO A 46 -14.47 -26.52 -43.74
N SER A 47 -13.39 -26.03 -44.34
CA SER A 47 -12.06 -25.98 -43.72
C SER A 47 -11.95 -24.82 -42.72
N LEU A 48 -12.61 -23.69 -43.01
CA LEU A 48 -12.70 -22.55 -42.08
C LEU A 48 -13.53 -22.88 -40.85
N VAL A 49 -14.61 -23.66 -41.00
CA VAL A 49 -15.39 -24.17 -39.86
C VAL A 49 -14.55 -25.15 -39.03
N LYS A 50 -13.81 -26.07 -39.66
CA LYS A 50 -12.88 -26.96 -38.95
C LYS A 50 -11.76 -26.22 -38.22
N LEU A 51 -11.28 -25.12 -38.81
CA LEU A 51 -10.28 -24.26 -38.18
C LEU A 51 -10.90 -23.49 -37.00
N LYS A 52 -12.11 -22.94 -37.16
CA LYS A 52 -12.87 -22.30 -36.07
C LYS A 52 -13.10 -23.27 -34.91
N THR A 53 -13.52 -24.50 -35.18
CA THR A 53 -13.72 -25.52 -34.14
C THR A 53 -12.40 -25.92 -33.48
N ALA A 54 -11.31 -26.07 -34.25
CA ALA A 54 -9.99 -26.38 -33.69
C ALA A 54 -9.44 -25.25 -32.82
N LEU A 55 -9.71 -23.98 -33.18
CA LEU A 55 -9.33 -22.84 -32.37
C LEU A 55 -10.15 -22.77 -31.08
N LEU A 56 -11.47 -22.98 -31.16
CA LEU A 56 -12.37 -23.03 -29.99
C LEU A 56 -12.00 -24.17 -29.03
N GLU A 57 -11.70 -25.35 -29.55
CA GLU A 57 -11.18 -26.48 -28.76
C GLU A 57 -9.83 -26.14 -28.12
N SER A 58 -8.94 -25.46 -28.86
CA SER A 58 -7.66 -25.04 -28.30
C SER A 58 -7.81 -23.98 -27.22
N THR A 59 -8.82 -23.10 -27.29
CA THR A 59 -9.07 -22.06 -26.27
C THR A 59 -9.70 -22.59 -24.99
N ASN A 60 -10.43 -23.71 -25.05
CA ASN A 60 -11.12 -24.28 -23.88
C ASN A 60 -10.22 -25.20 -23.04
N GLU A 61 -9.14 -25.71 -23.63
CA GLU A 61 -8.06 -26.30 -22.85
C GLU A 61 -7.36 -25.19 -22.05
N MET A 62 -7.59 -25.18 -20.73
CA MET A 62 -6.79 -24.47 -19.73
C MET A 62 -5.35 -25.03 -19.72
N ALA A 63 -4.65 -24.95 -20.86
CA ALA A 63 -3.27 -25.35 -20.97
C ALA A 63 -2.42 -24.39 -20.12
N PRO A 64 -1.54 -24.93 -19.24
CA PRO A 64 -0.76 -24.10 -18.33
C PRO A 64 0.17 -23.19 -19.12
N LEU A 65 0.07 -21.89 -18.86
CA LEU A 65 1.01 -20.89 -19.37
C LEU A 65 2.40 -21.15 -18.78
N LYS A 66 3.45 -20.88 -19.58
CA LYS A 66 4.84 -21.06 -19.13
C LYS A 66 5.24 -19.92 -18.21
N VAL A 67 6.08 -20.19 -17.21
CA VAL A 67 6.45 -19.24 -16.15
C VAL A 67 6.98 -17.90 -16.68
N TRP A 68 7.73 -17.89 -17.79
CA TRP A 68 8.23 -16.65 -18.40
C TRP A 68 7.13 -15.81 -19.07
N GLN A 69 6.04 -16.42 -19.52
CA GLN A 69 4.93 -15.70 -20.16
C GLN A 69 4.16 -14.85 -19.13
N PHE A 70 4.19 -15.25 -17.86
CA PHE A 70 3.58 -14.48 -16.77
C PHE A 70 4.30 -13.16 -16.46
N GLN A 71 5.60 -13.06 -16.77
CA GLN A 71 6.38 -11.84 -16.45
C GLN A 71 5.96 -10.65 -17.32
N ASP A 72 5.69 -10.89 -18.61
CA ASP A 72 5.31 -9.85 -19.56
C ASP A 72 3.79 -9.62 -19.62
N LEU A 73 3.00 -10.48 -18.98
CA LEU A 73 1.54 -10.50 -19.08
C LEU A 73 0.88 -9.19 -18.62
N SER A 74 1.42 -8.55 -17.57
CA SER A 74 0.90 -7.26 -17.08
C SER A 74 1.10 -6.13 -18.09
N GLN A 75 2.25 -6.12 -18.79
CA GLN A 75 2.55 -5.15 -19.84
C GLN A 75 1.67 -5.38 -21.08
N GLN A 76 1.43 -6.65 -21.41
CA GLN A 76 0.56 -7.05 -22.51
C GLN A 76 -0.90 -6.68 -22.26
N ALA A 77 -1.38 -6.89 -21.03
CA ALA A 77 -2.71 -6.44 -20.61
C ALA A 77 -2.86 -4.92 -20.75
N ALA A 78 -1.87 -4.16 -20.27
CA ALA A 78 -1.88 -2.70 -20.37
C ALA A 78 -1.88 -2.22 -21.82
N GLN A 79 -1.05 -2.81 -22.69
CA GLN A 79 -1.04 -2.51 -24.12
C GLN A 79 -2.40 -2.78 -24.77
N ARG A 80 -3.03 -3.92 -24.46
CA ARG A 80 -4.35 -4.30 -25.00
C ARG A 80 -5.47 -3.33 -24.61
N ILE A 81 -5.36 -2.73 -23.42
CA ILE A 81 -6.28 -1.70 -22.94
C ILE A 81 -6.04 -0.38 -23.67
N LEU A 82 -4.78 0.00 -23.88
CA LEU A 82 -4.42 1.24 -24.58
C LEU A 82 -4.75 1.19 -26.09
N ASP A 83 -4.63 0.02 -26.71
CA ASP A 83 -4.97 -0.20 -28.12
C ASP A 83 -6.48 -0.13 -28.38
N ALA A 84 -7.32 -0.26 -27.33
CA ALA A 84 -8.76 -0.12 -27.45
C ALA A 84 -9.17 1.36 -27.67
N PRO A 85 -10.32 1.62 -28.33
CA PRO A 85 -10.86 2.96 -28.48
C PRO A 85 -11.01 3.66 -27.12
N HIS A 86 -10.73 4.97 -27.06
CA HIS A 86 -10.68 5.75 -25.81
C HIS A 86 -11.94 5.59 -24.93
N GLU A 87 -13.13 5.48 -25.55
CA GLU A 87 -14.40 5.31 -24.84
C GLU A 87 -14.56 3.92 -24.19
N ASP A 88 -13.91 2.90 -24.75
CA ASP A 88 -14.02 1.51 -24.31
C ASP A 88 -12.80 1.03 -23.49
N GLN A 89 -11.78 1.86 -23.28
CA GLN A 89 -10.57 1.47 -22.52
C GLN A 89 -10.92 1.03 -21.09
N LEU A 90 -11.77 1.79 -20.39
CA LEU A 90 -12.23 1.44 -19.04
C LEU A 90 -13.08 0.17 -19.02
N ARG A 91 -13.94 -0.01 -20.03
CA ARG A 91 -14.75 -1.24 -20.16
C ARG A 91 -13.86 -2.46 -20.40
N THR A 92 -12.87 -2.31 -21.27
CA THR A 92 -11.87 -3.35 -21.58
C THR A 92 -11.06 -3.72 -20.34
N LEU A 93 -10.64 -2.72 -19.54
CA LEU A 93 -9.97 -2.94 -18.26
C LEU A 93 -10.84 -3.76 -17.30
N VAL A 94 -12.12 -3.38 -17.14
CA VAL A 94 -13.05 -4.10 -16.26
C VAL A 94 -13.27 -5.54 -16.76
N HIS A 95 -13.43 -5.72 -18.06
CA HIS A 95 -13.64 -7.04 -18.66
C HIS A 95 -12.42 -7.95 -18.45
N ILE A 96 -11.20 -7.43 -18.70
CA ILE A 96 -9.96 -8.16 -18.44
C ILE A 96 -9.83 -8.49 -16.96
N ALA A 97 -10.14 -7.56 -16.05
CA ALA A 97 -10.02 -7.78 -14.61
C ALA A 97 -11.01 -8.83 -14.08
N GLN A 98 -12.25 -8.83 -14.58
CA GLN A 98 -13.29 -9.78 -14.17
C GLN A 98 -13.06 -11.18 -14.75
N ASN A 99 -12.57 -11.26 -15.99
CA ASN A 99 -12.42 -12.52 -16.73
C ASN A 99 -10.94 -12.92 -16.92
N PHE A 100 -10.04 -12.43 -16.05
CA PHE A 100 -8.59 -12.56 -16.23
C PHE A 100 -8.09 -13.98 -16.51
N PRO A 101 -8.52 -15.03 -15.77
CA PRO A 101 -8.02 -16.38 -16.00
C PRO A 101 -8.33 -16.92 -17.40
N VAL A 102 -9.47 -16.53 -17.98
CA VAL A 102 -9.89 -16.93 -19.34
C VAL A 102 -9.14 -16.11 -20.39
N GLN A 103 -8.94 -14.81 -20.12
CA GLN A 103 -8.30 -13.90 -21.07
C GLN A 103 -6.77 -14.00 -21.10
N ALA A 104 -6.14 -14.56 -20.06
CA ALA A 104 -4.68 -14.61 -19.91
C ALA A 104 -3.95 -15.15 -21.16
N ARG A 105 -4.50 -16.16 -21.84
CA ARG A 105 -3.90 -16.71 -23.07
C ARG A 105 -3.96 -15.75 -24.24
N SER A 106 -5.10 -15.07 -24.42
CA SER A 106 -5.25 -14.05 -25.48
C SER A 106 -4.30 -12.88 -25.26
N LEU A 107 -3.98 -12.55 -24.01
CA LEU A 107 -3.04 -11.48 -23.69
C LEU A 107 -1.59 -11.81 -24.05
N VAL A 108 -1.18 -13.09 -23.98
CA VAL A 108 0.21 -13.50 -24.30
C VAL A 108 0.59 -13.22 -25.76
N SER A 109 -0.37 -13.22 -26.68
CA SER A 109 -0.12 -12.95 -28.09
C SER A 109 0.00 -11.45 -28.43
N VAL A 110 -0.35 -10.57 -27.49
CA VAL A 110 -0.29 -9.11 -27.68
C VAL A 110 1.17 -8.66 -27.73
N LYS A 111 1.53 -7.94 -28.80
CA LYS A 111 2.87 -7.37 -28.98
C LYS A 111 2.98 -6.07 -28.22
N VAL A 112 3.92 -6.01 -27.28
CA VAL A 112 4.21 -4.80 -26.53
C VAL A 112 5.22 -3.94 -27.30
N SER A 113 4.92 -2.66 -27.49
CA SER A 113 5.85 -1.73 -28.13
C SER A 113 7.07 -1.45 -27.23
N ALA A 114 8.24 -1.26 -27.84
CA ALA A 114 9.47 -0.96 -27.09
C ALA A 114 9.45 0.44 -26.45
N GLU A 115 8.66 1.36 -27.00
CA GLU A 115 8.45 2.71 -26.46
C GLU A 115 7.62 2.65 -25.18
N PHE A 116 6.50 1.93 -25.20
CA PHE A 116 5.66 1.72 -24.02
C PHE A 116 6.43 1.08 -22.85
N ARG A 117 7.30 0.10 -23.14
CA ARG A 117 8.15 -0.52 -22.10
C ARG A 117 9.09 0.48 -21.42
N LYS A 118 9.63 1.44 -22.16
CA LYS A 118 10.51 2.48 -21.60
C LYS A 118 9.72 3.47 -20.76
N GLU A 119 8.56 3.90 -21.24
CA GLU A 119 7.67 4.82 -20.51
C GLU A 119 7.18 4.20 -19.20
N LEU A 120 6.74 2.93 -19.24
CA LEU A 120 6.29 2.21 -18.06
C LEU A 120 7.40 2.12 -17.00
N LYS A 121 8.63 1.78 -17.42
CA LYS A 121 9.77 1.71 -16.51
C LYS A 121 10.11 3.09 -15.91
N HIS A 122 10.06 4.14 -16.72
CA HIS A 122 10.29 5.51 -16.24
C HIS A 122 9.27 5.92 -15.17
N ASN A 123 7.99 5.61 -15.40
CA ASN A 123 6.91 5.90 -14.45
C ASN A 123 7.07 5.08 -13.16
N GLN A 124 7.43 3.80 -13.27
CA GLN A 124 7.71 2.94 -12.11
C GLN A 124 8.86 3.51 -11.25
N ASP A 125 9.98 3.91 -11.86
CA ASP A 125 11.11 4.50 -11.15
C ASP A 125 10.70 5.83 -10.45
N GLN A 126 9.86 6.64 -11.09
CA GLN A 126 9.32 7.86 -10.49
C GLN A 126 8.41 7.55 -9.29
N PHE A 127 7.50 6.58 -9.41
CA PHE A 127 6.55 6.23 -8.33
C PHE A 127 7.24 5.59 -7.13
N ILE A 128 8.26 4.76 -7.34
CA ILE A 128 9.08 4.19 -6.27
C ILE A 128 9.79 5.31 -5.49
N ASN A 129 10.37 6.28 -6.19
CA ASN A 129 11.11 7.36 -5.54
C ASN A 129 10.22 8.40 -4.85
N SER A 130 9.08 8.74 -5.44
CA SER A 130 8.21 9.82 -4.95
C SER A 130 7.17 9.34 -3.94
N LEU A 131 6.54 8.19 -4.19
CA LEU A 131 5.40 7.71 -3.41
C LEU A 131 5.70 6.38 -2.69
N SER A 132 6.93 5.85 -2.81
CA SER A 132 7.33 4.56 -2.23
C SER A 132 6.43 3.39 -2.64
N LEU A 133 5.81 3.49 -3.82
CA LEU A 133 4.91 2.47 -4.36
C LEU A 133 5.67 1.40 -5.13
N GLY A 134 5.53 0.14 -4.70
CA GLY A 134 6.06 -1.01 -5.42
C GLY A 134 5.27 -1.37 -6.69
N VAL A 135 5.87 -2.20 -7.56
CA VAL A 135 5.24 -2.67 -8.82
C VAL A 135 3.97 -3.50 -8.59
N SER A 136 3.80 -4.05 -7.39
CA SER A 136 2.64 -4.87 -7.00
C SER A 136 1.65 -4.13 -6.10
N GLU A 137 1.92 -2.89 -5.75
CA GLU A 137 1.09 -2.12 -4.82
C GLU A 137 0.17 -1.20 -5.60
N ALA A 138 -1.10 -1.15 -5.19
CA ALA A 138 -2.09 -0.22 -5.72
C ALA A 138 -2.35 0.87 -4.69
N ALA A 139 -2.30 2.12 -5.11
CA ALA A 139 -2.72 3.26 -4.30
C ALA A 139 -3.81 4.02 -5.03
N LEU A 140 -4.87 4.36 -4.31
CA LEU A 140 -5.90 5.26 -4.80
C LEU A 140 -5.66 6.63 -4.17
N TYR A 141 -5.62 7.67 -5.01
CA TYR A 141 -5.57 9.05 -4.55
C TYR A 141 -6.84 9.77 -4.95
N MET A 142 -7.48 10.48 -4.01
CA MET A 142 -8.57 11.41 -4.31
C MET A 142 -8.20 12.78 -3.79
N ASN A 143 -8.09 13.78 -4.68
CA ASN A 143 -7.66 15.14 -4.35
C ASN A 143 -6.34 15.21 -3.53
N GLY A 144 -5.41 14.26 -3.72
CA GLY A 144 -4.16 14.19 -2.97
C GLY A 144 -4.22 13.35 -1.68
N LEU A 145 -5.40 12.94 -1.24
CA LEU A 145 -5.57 12.04 -0.10
C LEU A 145 -5.26 10.60 -0.52
N TYR A 146 -4.36 9.94 0.21
CA TYR A 146 -4.03 8.53 0.03
C TYR A 146 -5.12 7.63 0.62
N PHE A 147 -5.54 6.64 -0.17
CA PHE A 147 -6.45 5.59 0.23
C PHE A 147 -5.81 4.22 0.04
N ASP A 148 -5.79 3.46 1.12
CA ASP A 148 -5.45 2.05 1.11
C ASP A 148 -6.61 1.24 0.52
N VAL A 149 -6.36 0.60 -0.62
CA VAL A 149 -7.34 -0.17 -1.39
C VAL A 149 -7.81 -1.41 -0.62
N ASP A 150 -6.99 -1.96 0.28
CA ASP A 150 -7.36 -3.16 1.04
C ASP A 150 -8.32 -2.84 2.19
N LEU A 151 -8.34 -1.59 2.66
CA LEU A 151 -9.14 -1.13 3.79
C LEU A 151 -10.34 -0.27 3.39
N ILE A 152 -10.45 0.07 2.10
CA ILE A 152 -11.48 0.97 1.61
C ILE A 152 -12.82 0.24 1.46
N ASP A 153 -13.86 0.87 2.00
CA ASP A 153 -15.24 0.48 1.80
C ASP A 153 -15.90 1.53 0.89
N VAL A 154 -16.80 1.10 0.01
CA VAL A 154 -17.58 1.97 -0.88
C VAL A 154 -18.33 3.04 -0.08
N GLY A 155 -18.84 2.67 1.12
CA GLY A 155 -19.48 3.63 2.03
C GLY A 155 -18.53 4.76 2.47
N LYS A 156 -17.31 4.40 2.90
CA LYS A 156 -16.29 5.37 3.30
C LYS A 156 -15.87 6.26 2.13
N LEU A 157 -15.73 5.70 0.93
CA LEU A 157 -15.41 6.46 -0.29
C LEU A 157 -16.52 7.48 -0.61
N LEU A 158 -17.78 7.10 -0.45
CA LEU A 158 -18.89 8.03 -0.66
C LEU A 158 -18.90 9.17 0.37
N ASP A 159 -18.62 8.84 1.63
CA ASP A 159 -18.58 9.85 2.69
C ASP A 159 -17.39 10.81 2.53
N THR A 160 -16.23 10.33 2.07
CA THR A 160 -15.08 11.20 1.76
C THR A 160 -15.38 12.09 0.56
N VAL A 161 -15.98 11.57 -0.51
CA VAL A 161 -16.40 12.39 -1.66
C VAL A 161 -17.41 13.47 -1.24
N ARG A 162 -18.38 13.14 -0.39
CA ARG A 162 -19.32 14.14 0.15
C ARG A 162 -18.63 15.20 1.01
N HIS A 163 -17.65 14.79 1.81
CA HIS A 163 -16.87 15.71 2.63
C HIS A 163 -16.06 16.67 1.75
N GLU A 164 -15.34 16.14 0.77
CA GLU A 164 -14.57 16.90 -0.22
C GLU A 164 -15.46 17.88 -0.99
N LEU A 165 -16.63 17.45 -1.47
CA LEU A 165 -17.58 18.34 -2.14
C LEU A 165 -18.02 19.50 -1.25
N ARG A 166 -18.26 19.25 0.05
CA ARG A 166 -18.63 20.32 1.00
C ARG A 166 -17.48 21.30 1.21
N VAL A 167 -16.24 20.81 1.31
CA VAL A 167 -15.04 21.64 1.42
C VAL A 167 -14.89 22.49 0.18
N MET A 168 -14.94 21.88 -1.01
CA MET A 168 -14.87 22.59 -2.30
C MET A 168 -15.96 23.65 -2.45
N GLN A 169 -17.20 23.35 -2.08
CA GLN A 169 -18.30 24.33 -2.06
C GLN A 169 -18.05 25.47 -1.08
N GLY A 170 -17.47 25.18 0.09
CA GLY A 170 -17.04 26.18 1.05
C GLY A 170 -15.98 27.13 0.47
N LEU A 171 -14.95 26.57 -0.17
CA LEU A 171 -13.90 27.38 -0.82
C LEU A 171 -14.46 28.21 -1.98
N PHE A 172 -15.37 27.63 -2.76
CA PHE A 172 -16.05 28.34 -3.85
C PHE A 172 -16.88 29.52 -3.32
N SER A 173 -17.57 29.36 -2.18
CA SER A 173 -18.33 30.43 -1.55
C SER A 173 -17.47 31.62 -1.09
N ILE A 174 -16.17 31.39 -0.85
CA ILE A 174 -15.18 32.39 -0.47
C ILE A 174 -14.57 33.08 -1.72
N GLY A 175 -14.91 32.62 -2.93
CA GLY A 175 -14.43 33.17 -4.20
C GLY A 175 -13.13 32.54 -4.70
N ILE A 176 -12.71 31.39 -4.15
CA ILE A 176 -11.56 30.64 -4.67
C ILE A 176 -12.00 29.90 -5.94
N THR A 177 -11.35 30.22 -7.05
CA THR A 177 -11.62 29.65 -8.38
C THR A 177 -10.85 28.35 -8.63
N ASP A 178 -11.31 27.57 -9.62
CA ASP A 178 -10.84 26.19 -9.90
C ASP A 178 -9.31 26.04 -10.05
N GLU A 179 -8.63 26.99 -10.71
CA GLU A 179 -7.17 26.89 -10.90
C GLU A 179 -6.37 27.00 -9.59
N SER A 180 -6.85 27.83 -8.66
CA SER A 180 -6.23 27.97 -7.33
C SER A 180 -6.67 26.82 -6.41
N LEU A 181 -7.88 26.30 -6.61
CA LEU A 181 -8.46 25.22 -5.82
C LEU A 181 -7.70 23.91 -6.01
N GLN A 182 -7.33 23.53 -7.24
CA GLN A 182 -6.52 22.33 -7.48
C GLN A 182 -5.15 22.40 -6.79
N LYS A 183 -4.48 23.56 -6.86
CA LYS A 183 -3.19 23.78 -6.19
C LYS A 183 -3.33 23.73 -4.67
N LEU A 184 -4.42 24.27 -4.14
CA LEU A 184 -4.69 24.28 -2.72
C LEU A 184 -5.08 22.92 -2.16
N LEU A 185 -5.82 22.11 -2.94
CA LEU A 185 -6.10 20.72 -2.58
C LEU A 185 -4.85 19.84 -2.67
N SER A 186 -3.92 20.14 -3.58
CA SER A 186 -2.65 19.42 -3.68
C SER A 186 -1.66 19.73 -2.55
N LEU A 187 -1.92 20.75 -1.75
CA LEU A 187 -1.11 21.08 -0.59
C LEU A 187 -1.41 20.08 0.53
N ASP A 188 -0.38 19.36 0.96
CA ASP A 188 -0.47 18.54 2.17
C ASP A 188 -0.58 19.46 3.39
N LEU A 189 -1.81 19.70 3.81
CA LEU A 189 -2.16 20.43 5.03
C LEU A 189 -2.27 19.50 6.24
N SER A 190 -1.91 18.21 6.10
CA SER A 190 -1.81 17.31 7.24
C SER A 190 -0.96 18.00 8.30
N PRO A 191 -1.52 18.33 9.48
CA PRO A 191 -0.68 18.80 10.57
C PRO A 191 0.31 17.67 10.77
N SER A 192 1.60 17.94 10.63
CA SER A 192 2.66 16.96 10.89
C SER A 192 2.36 16.36 12.25
N SER A 193 1.75 15.18 12.26
CA SER A 193 0.89 14.71 13.38
C SER A 193 1.71 14.26 14.59
N LYS A 194 2.98 14.64 14.60
CA LYS A 194 3.99 14.41 15.61
C LYS A 194 4.78 15.69 15.84
N THR A 195 4.12 16.84 15.95
CA THR A 195 4.70 17.93 16.73
C THR A 195 4.71 17.47 18.19
N GLU A 196 5.71 16.66 18.56
CA GLU A 196 6.04 16.39 19.95
C GLU A 196 6.44 17.71 20.58
N TYR A 197 5.49 18.36 21.23
CA TYR A 197 5.75 19.60 21.94
C TYR A 197 6.66 19.29 23.14
N GLY A 198 7.84 19.89 23.15
CA GLY A 198 8.69 19.88 24.34
C GLY A 198 8.08 20.77 25.42
N LEU A 199 7.68 20.17 26.55
CA LEU A 199 7.20 20.90 27.71
C LEU A 199 8.38 21.25 28.62
N ASP A 200 8.51 22.52 29.01
CA ASP A 200 9.53 22.91 29.98
C ASP A 200 9.13 22.48 31.40
N ILE A 201 9.91 21.57 31.97
CA ILE A 201 9.69 20.96 33.29
C ILE A 201 10.55 21.61 34.38
N ARG A 202 11.26 22.70 34.08
CA ARG A 202 12.17 23.37 35.02
C ARG A 202 11.40 24.30 35.95
N ASP A 203 10.64 23.71 36.86
CA ASP A 203 9.94 24.46 37.91
C ASP A 203 10.44 24.07 39.31
N SER A 204 10.42 25.05 40.20
CA SER A 204 10.68 24.91 41.64
C SER A 204 9.70 23.98 42.35
N ALA A 205 8.51 23.78 41.79
CA ALA A 205 7.51 22.85 42.30
C ALA A 205 7.93 21.37 42.21
N VAL A 206 8.93 21.05 41.38
CA VAL A 206 9.39 19.67 41.17
C VAL A 206 10.34 19.24 42.31
N GLN A 207 9.90 18.25 43.08
CA GLN A 207 10.71 17.62 44.12
C GLN A 207 11.50 16.45 43.53
N TRP A 208 12.81 16.63 43.37
CA TRP A 208 13.70 15.60 42.83
C TRP A 208 14.06 14.55 43.87
N ILE A 209 13.85 13.27 43.55
CA ILE A 209 14.17 12.13 44.43
C ILE A 209 15.64 11.75 44.32
N ASN A 210 16.20 11.81 43.11
CA ASN A 210 17.57 11.39 42.81
C ASN A 210 18.31 12.44 41.95
N ASP A 211 19.64 12.42 42.05
CA ASP A 211 20.56 13.18 41.23
C ASP A 211 21.59 12.22 40.61
N ILE A 212 21.44 11.96 39.31
CA ILE A 212 22.30 11.03 38.56
C ILE A 212 23.77 11.47 38.60
N GLU A 213 24.05 12.77 38.69
CA GLU A 213 25.41 13.28 38.61
C GLU A 213 26.10 13.25 39.98
N LYS A 214 25.34 13.47 41.06
CA LYS A 214 25.91 13.63 42.41
C LYS A 214 25.77 12.40 43.29
N ASP A 215 24.73 11.59 43.13
CA ASP A 215 24.46 10.50 44.06
C ASP A 215 25.50 9.37 43.96
N GLY A 216 25.94 8.88 45.12
CA GLY A 216 26.93 7.80 45.22
C GLY A 216 26.52 6.51 44.51
N LYS A 217 25.21 6.26 44.40
CA LYS A 217 24.62 5.08 43.73
C LYS A 217 25.03 4.96 42.26
N TYR A 218 25.26 6.09 41.58
CA TYR A 218 25.58 6.16 40.15
C TYR A 218 27.08 6.29 39.86
N THR A 219 27.95 6.22 40.88
CA THR A 219 29.41 6.39 40.73
C THR A 219 30.04 5.38 39.78
N ARG A 220 29.44 4.19 39.63
CA ARG A 220 29.91 3.13 38.73
C ARG A 220 29.73 3.46 37.24
N TRP A 221 28.93 4.48 36.91
CA TRP A 221 28.63 4.85 35.53
C TRP A 221 29.66 5.83 34.98
N SER A 222 29.90 5.75 33.68
CA SER A 222 30.82 6.66 32.99
C SER A 222 30.21 8.05 32.81
N PHE A 223 31.06 9.07 32.76
CA PHE A 223 30.67 10.45 32.43
C PHE A 223 30.72 10.75 30.91
N SER A 224 31.13 9.78 30.09
CA SER A 224 31.37 9.99 28.65
C SER A 224 30.08 9.87 27.85
N LEU A 225 29.74 10.92 27.10
CA LEU A 225 28.62 10.90 26.16
C LEU A 225 28.86 10.01 24.94
N MET A 226 30.11 9.66 24.65
CA MET A 226 30.46 8.74 23.56
C MET A 226 29.80 7.37 23.75
N ASP A 227 29.44 7.04 24.99
CA ASP A 227 28.76 5.79 25.33
C ASP A 227 27.33 5.69 24.79
N LEU A 228 26.72 6.80 24.35
CA LEU A 228 25.45 6.81 23.64
C LEU A 228 25.57 6.28 22.21
N LEU A 229 26.73 6.44 21.57
CA LEU A 229 26.97 6.05 20.18
C LEU A 229 27.34 4.58 20.02
N ARG A 230 27.61 3.87 21.12
CA ARG A 230 27.91 2.43 21.06
C ARG A 230 26.62 1.65 20.78
N PRO A 231 26.64 0.70 19.82
CA PRO A 231 25.44 -0.03 19.42
C PRO A 231 24.84 -0.81 20.61
N THR A 232 23.51 -0.75 20.73
CA THR A 232 22.71 -1.50 21.71
C THR A 232 21.47 -2.09 21.09
N PHE A 233 20.87 -3.04 21.78
CA PHE A 233 19.51 -3.49 21.47
C PHE A 233 18.54 -2.29 21.50
N PRO A 234 17.66 -2.19 20.49
CA PRO A 234 16.68 -1.11 20.42
C PRO A 234 15.79 -1.12 21.67
N GLY A 235 15.55 0.05 22.26
CA GLY A 235 14.71 0.23 23.45
C GLY A 235 15.44 0.17 24.80
N MET A 236 16.75 -0.10 24.85
CA MET A 236 17.51 -0.06 26.11
C MET A 236 18.09 1.33 26.39
N LEU A 237 17.80 1.87 27.58
CA LEU A 237 18.44 3.11 28.07
C LEU A 237 19.88 2.83 28.52
N ARG A 238 20.79 3.75 28.19
CA ARG A 238 22.22 3.65 28.55
C ARG A 238 22.48 4.21 29.94
N ASN A 239 23.26 3.49 30.73
CA ASN A 239 23.68 3.90 32.06
C ASN A 239 24.86 4.88 31.96
N ILE A 240 24.56 6.17 31.97
CA ILE A 240 25.55 7.26 31.92
C ILE A 240 25.31 8.17 33.12
N ARG A 241 26.38 8.59 33.76
CA ARG A 241 26.34 9.50 34.91
C ARG A 241 26.12 10.96 34.48
N ARG A 242 25.05 11.21 33.72
CA ARG A 242 24.63 12.54 33.24
C ARG A 242 23.11 12.66 33.25
N ASN A 243 22.60 13.85 33.50
CA ASN A 243 21.17 14.13 33.47
C ASN A 243 20.64 14.24 32.02
N LEU A 244 20.32 13.09 31.41
CA LEU A 244 19.81 13.01 30.03
C LEU A 244 18.30 12.86 29.96
N TYR A 245 17.74 12.05 30.85
CA TYR A 245 16.32 11.71 30.85
C TYR A 245 15.72 12.11 32.19
N SER A 246 14.66 12.91 32.14
CA SER A 246 13.92 13.37 33.31
C SER A 246 12.49 12.86 33.24
N LEU A 247 12.01 12.30 34.35
CA LEU A 247 10.66 11.82 34.54
C LEU A 247 10.03 12.63 35.68
N VAL A 248 9.08 13.49 35.35
CA VAL A 248 8.30 14.25 36.34
C VAL A 248 6.90 13.66 36.42
N ILE A 249 6.51 13.19 37.60
CA ILE A 249 5.18 12.64 37.84
C ILE A 249 4.39 13.64 38.66
N ILE A 250 3.24 14.03 38.12
CA ILE A 250 2.25 14.83 38.82
C ILE A 250 1.27 13.85 39.46
N CYS A 251 1.23 13.82 40.79
CA CYS A 251 0.36 12.91 41.53
C CYS A 251 -0.38 13.60 42.66
N ASN A 252 -1.60 13.15 42.94
CA ASN A 252 -2.32 13.52 44.16
C ASN A 252 -2.16 12.38 45.19
N PRO A 253 -1.47 12.61 46.32
CA PRO A 253 -1.24 11.57 47.32
C PRO A 253 -2.53 11.10 48.02
N ALA A 254 -3.62 11.88 47.95
CA ALA A 254 -4.90 11.50 48.54
C ALA A 254 -5.69 10.48 47.71
N HIS A 255 -5.40 10.36 46.41
CA HIS A 255 -6.13 9.46 45.52
C HIS A 255 -5.41 8.11 45.38
N SER A 256 -6.11 7.01 45.63
CA SER A 256 -5.61 5.63 45.44
C SER A 256 -5.07 5.32 44.04
N ALA A 257 -5.47 6.07 43.00
CA ALA A 257 -4.99 5.91 41.62
C ALA A 257 -3.52 6.32 41.43
N SER A 258 -2.93 7.08 42.36
CA SER A 258 -1.51 7.47 42.31
C SER A 258 -0.55 6.40 42.85
N ILE A 259 -1.06 5.43 43.62
CA ILE A 259 -0.26 4.37 44.25
C ILE A 259 0.50 3.52 43.21
N PRO A 260 -0.11 3.07 42.09
CA PRO A 260 0.63 2.36 41.05
C PRO A 260 1.78 3.16 40.43
N LEU A 261 1.60 4.47 40.23
CA LEU A 261 2.64 5.35 39.68
C LEU A 261 3.81 5.50 40.67
N LEU A 262 3.51 5.62 41.96
CA LEU A 262 4.54 5.66 43.00
C LEU A 262 5.31 4.32 43.11
N LYS A 263 4.62 3.18 42.99
CA LYS A 263 5.28 1.87 42.92
C LYS A 263 6.19 1.73 41.70
N LEU A 264 5.79 2.28 40.56
CA LEU A 264 6.61 2.30 39.35
C LEU A 264 7.88 3.15 39.56
N VAL A 265 7.73 4.33 40.17
CA VAL A 265 8.87 5.19 40.55
C VAL A 265 9.82 4.49 41.50
N GLU A 266 9.27 3.82 42.52
CA GLU A 266 10.07 3.04 43.47
C GLU A 266 10.86 1.94 42.75
N SER A 267 10.22 1.22 41.83
CA SER A 267 10.89 0.21 41.00
C SER A 267 12.04 0.81 40.18
N PHE A 268 11.83 1.95 39.51
CA PHE A 268 12.90 2.62 38.76
C PHE A 268 14.05 3.09 39.65
N TYR A 269 13.73 3.61 40.83
CA TYR A 269 14.74 4.03 41.79
C TYR A 269 15.55 2.84 42.30
N VAL A 270 14.90 1.74 42.72
CA VAL A 270 15.54 0.52 43.24
C VAL A 270 16.46 -0.09 42.18
N HIS A 271 15.96 -0.26 40.95
CA HIS A 271 16.74 -0.83 39.84
C HIS A 271 17.80 0.12 39.25
N SER A 272 17.94 1.33 39.79
CA SER A 272 18.92 2.33 39.33
C SER A 272 18.74 2.63 37.83
N ALA A 273 17.50 2.86 37.40
CA ALA A 273 17.25 3.30 36.03
C ALA A 273 17.98 4.64 35.76
N PRO A 274 18.49 4.88 34.52
CA PRO A 274 19.17 6.12 34.15
C PRO A 274 18.16 7.25 33.90
N LEU A 275 17.26 7.48 34.86
CA LEU A 275 16.19 8.47 34.83
C LEU A 275 16.31 9.36 36.08
N ARG A 276 16.20 10.67 35.89
CA ARG A 276 16.08 11.62 36.99
C ARG A 276 14.60 11.76 37.32
N ILE A 277 14.21 11.38 38.52
CA ILE A 277 12.82 11.27 38.94
C ILE A 277 12.45 12.49 39.78
N GLY A 278 11.39 13.17 39.36
CA GLY A 278 10.76 14.29 40.06
C GLY A 278 9.30 13.99 40.39
N LEU A 279 8.85 14.46 41.54
CA LEU A 279 7.45 14.41 41.97
C LEU A 279 6.90 15.82 42.10
N VAL A 280 5.69 16.00 41.61
CA VAL A 280 4.88 17.21 41.81
C VAL A 280 3.58 16.78 42.45
N PHE A 281 3.31 17.29 43.65
CA PHE A 281 2.03 17.03 44.30
C PHE A 281 0.97 17.98 43.78
N ASN A 282 -0.03 17.44 43.10
CA ASN A 282 -1.21 18.20 42.72
C ASN A 282 -2.12 18.31 43.96
N VAL A 283 -1.88 19.34 44.76
CA VAL A 283 -2.74 19.71 45.88
C VAL A 283 -3.75 20.71 45.33
N HIS A 284 -4.89 20.21 44.84
CA HIS A 284 -6.04 21.07 44.61
C HIS A 284 -6.45 21.65 45.98
N PRO A 285 -6.56 22.99 46.14
CA PRO A 285 -7.21 23.57 47.30
C PRO A 285 -8.70 23.24 47.33
#